data_AF-A0A4Q5R6J4-F1
#
_entry.id   AF-A0A4Q5R6J4-F1
#
_cell.length_a   1.000
_cell.length_b   1.000
_cell.length_c   1.000
_cell.angle_alpha   90.00
_cell.angle_beta   90.00
_cell.angle_gamma   90.00
#
_symmetry.space_group_name_H-M   'P 1'
#
loop_
_entity.id
_entity.type
_entity.pdbx_description
1 polymer ?
#
loop_
_entity_poly.entity_id
_entity_poly.type
_entity_poly.pdbx_seq_one_letter_code
_entity_poly.pdbx_strand_id
1 'polypeptide(L)'
;ERELSHELYNAGHLYEAAVAHYQATGKKTLLNIALKNADLVCSVFGPGRRSVAPGHEIVEMGLVKLYRVTGQPKYLATAKFFLDARGQYPYDAKSKDPWKNGSYWQDDQPVVAQHEAEGHAVRAEYLYSAMADVAALTGDQPLLTAVDSIWQNMVSKKLYLTGGTGAVPGGERFGANYELPNTTAYNETCASVADVYWQQRMFQLHGDAKYADVLEKVLYNGLISGVGLDGKSFFYSNAMQIKNTAGFPQTEPARAGWFDCSCCPTNLARLFPSLPGYVYGQHDKDVYVNLFISSTADLTVNKKLVQLTQQNNYPWDGGLKFTVNPAAATDFNLLLRVPGWARGEAVPSNLYTFAAPDNQPVVIKINGQPTTYALRHGYAVLPRHWRKGDVIEMTLPMDVRRVVANPHVKDDLGKVALQRGPVIYCAEWPDNQGRATNLIVPPTASFTAAYQPDLLNGVEVLTATVPAVRVDEAAGTIQTVPQQLTAIPYYAWANRGKGEMTVWFPAKVVDVDLVTRPVVQREEKK
;
A
#
# COMPACT_ATOMS: atom_id res chain seq x y z
N GLU A 1 28.38 6.78 4.17
CA GLU A 1 27.29 5.80 3.96
C GLU A 1 26.77 5.10 5.23
N ARG A 2 27.49 4.14 5.86
CA ARG A 2 26.93 3.29 6.93
C ARG A 2 26.68 3.97 8.30
N GLU A 3 27.18 5.19 8.48
CA GLU A 3 26.94 6.03 9.68
C GLU A 3 25.85 7.09 9.41
N LEU A 4 24.74 6.70 8.77
CA LEU A 4 23.58 7.58 8.53
C LEU A 4 23.91 8.90 7.80
N SER A 5 24.96 8.95 6.98
CA SER A 5 25.35 10.19 6.27
C SER A 5 24.35 10.59 5.18
N HIS A 6 23.59 9.63 4.63
CA HIS A 6 22.59 9.82 3.59
C HIS A 6 23.09 10.52 2.30
N GLU A 7 24.40 10.47 2.01
CA GLU A 7 24.97 11.07 0.79
C GLU A 7 24.37 10.44 -0.48
N LEU A 8 24.36 9.11 -0.56
CA LEU A 8 23.76 8.39 -1.70
C LEU A 8 22.23 8.46 -1.71
N TYR A 9 21.59 8.55 -0.54
CA TYR A 9 20.14 8.77 -0.44
C TYR A 9 19.71 10.11 -1.06
N ASN A 10 20.42 11.18 -0.68
CA ASN A 10 20.20 12.52 -1.23
C ASN A 10 20.43 12.54 -2.75
N ALA A 11 21.48 11.85 -3.22
CA ALA A 11 21.76 11.72 -4.65
C ALA A 11 20.63 10.98 -5.38
N GLY A 12 20.14 9.86 -4.84
CA GLY A 12 19.02 9.11 -5.43
C GLY A 12 17.77 9.97 -5.59
N HIS A 13 17.35 10.68 -4.55
CA HIS A 13 16.22 11.60 -4.64
C HIS A 13 16.43 12.76 -5.63
N LEU A 14 17.65 13.31 -5.70
CA LEU A 14 18.01 14.32 -6.71
C LEU A 14 17.81 13.76 -8.12
N TYR A 15 18.23 12.52 -8.36
CA TYR A 15 18.09 11.88 -9.67
C TYR A 15 16.62 11.70 -10.06
N GLU A 16 15.78 11.22 -9.12
CA GLU A 16 14.36 11.06 -9.36
C GLU A 16 13.67 12.40 -9.67
N ALA A 17 13.96 13.43 -8.88
CA ALA A 17 13.40 14.77 -9.07
C ALA A 17 13.84 15.40 -10.40
N ALA A 18 15.10 15.22 -10.77
CA ALA A 18 15.66 15.74 -12.01
C ALA A 18 15.05 15.10 -13.26
N VAL A 19 14.83 13.78 -13.22
CA VAL A 19 14.14 13.04 -14.28
C VAL A 19 12.70 13.52 -14.43
N ALA A 20 11.96 13.63 -13.32
CA ALA A 20 10.59 14.12 -13.33
C ALA A 20 10.49 15.57 -13.86
N HIS A 21 11.39 16.45 -13.42
CA HIS A 21 11.46 17.83 -13.91
C HIS A 21 11.71 17.90 -15.42
N TYR A 22 12.64 17.09 -15.93
CA TYR A 22 12.95 17.03 -17.36
C TYR A 22 11.74 16.54 -18.17
N GLN A 23 11.09 15.47 -17.74
CA GLN A 23 9.90 14.94 -18.43
C GLN A 23 8.74 15.94 -18.43
N ALA A 24 8.54 16.67 -17.32
CA ALA A 24 7.45 17.62 -17.19
C ALA A 24 7.68 18.93 -17.97
N THR A 25 8.93 19.36 -18.16
CA THR A 25 9.24 20.71 -18.68
C THR A 25 10.07 20.73 -19.96
N GLY A 26 10.70 19.62 -20.34
CA GLY A 26 11.73 19.56 -21.37
C GLY A 26 13.05 20.25 -21.00
N LYS A 27 13.13 20.92 -19.83
CA LYS A 27 14.33 21.66 -19.40
C LYS A 27 15.36 20.73 -18.77
N LYS A 28 16.63 20.94 -19.10
CA LYS A 28 17.77 20.16 -18.59
C LYS A 28 18.50 20.83 -17.41
N THR A 29 17.96 21.92 -16.84
CA THR A 29 18.64 22.69 -15.79
C THR A 29 18.92 21.84 -14.54
N LEU A 30 17.89 21.17 -14.01
CA LEU A 30 18.06 20.24 -12.89
C LEU A 30 18.72 18.91 -13.33
N LEU A 31 18.37 18.42 -14.52
CA LEU A 31 18.97 17.20 -15.08
C LEU A 31 20.49 17.30 -15.18
N ASN A 32 21.04 18.40 -15.67
CA ASN A 32 22.48 18.58 -15.80
C ASN A 32 23.21 18.60 -14.45
N ILE A 33 22.55 19.08 -13.39
CA ILE A 33 23.10 19.02 -12.01
C ILE A 33 23.14 17.57 -11.54
N ALA A 34 22.02 16.85 -11.70
CA ALA A 34 21.93 15.43 -11.36
C ALA A 34 22.95 14.59 -12.13
N LEU A 35 23.15 14.83 -13.43
CA LEU A 35 24.12 14.10 -14.25
C LEU A 35 25.56 14.32 -13.79
N LYS A 36 25.94 15.55 -13.41
CA LYS A 36 27.27 15.81 -12.84
C LYS A 36 27.49 15.05 -11.53
N ASN A 37 26.48 15.02 -10.66
CA ASN A 37 26.54 14.27 -9.41
C ASN A 37 26.57 12.74 -9.66
N ALA A 38 25.75 12.23 -10.59
CA ALA A 38 25.75 10.83 -11.00
C ALA A 38 27.09 10.40 -11.61
N ASP A 39 27.70 11.25 -12.42
CA ASP A 39 29.02 10.99 -13.00
C ASP A 39 30.12 10.91 -11.92
N LEU A 40 30.04 11.77 -10.90
CA LEU A 40 30.90 11.67 -9.73
C LEU A 40 30.67 10.35 -8.98
N VAL A 41 29.42 9.99 -8.67
CA VAL A 41 29.08 8.71 -8.02
C VAL A 41 29.61 7.53 -8.83
N CYS A 42 29.36 7.48 -10.13
CA CYS A 42 29.89 6.45 -11.02
C CYS A 42 31.43 6.42 -11.03
N SER A 43 32.12 7.56 -10.87
CA SER A 43 33.59 7.61 -10.84
C SER A 43 34.20 7.13 -9.52
N VAL A 44 33.46 7.23 -8.41
CA VAL A 44 33.93 6.88 -7.06
C VAL A 44 33.60 5.43 -6.70
N PHE A 45 32.44 4.94 -7.15
CA PHE A 45 31.92 3.61 -6.80
C PHE A 45 31.97 2.68 -8.02
N GLY A 46 32.31 1.41 -7.80
CA GLY A 46 32.38 0.39 -8.85
C GLY A 46 33.51 -0.62 -8.66
N PRO A 47 33.62 -1.61 -9.57
CA PRO A 47 34.71 -2.58 -9.54
C PRO A 47 36.09 -1.89 -9.57
N GLY A 48 36.98 -2.30 -8.64
CA GLY A 48 38.30 -1.68 -8.49
C GLY A 48 38.30 -0.26 -7.89
N ARG A 49 37.15 0.20 -7.39
CA ARG A 49 36.96 1.50 -6.73
C ARG A 49 36.36 1.29 -5.33
N ARG A 50 35.72 2.32 -4.76
CA ARG A 50 35.06 2.19 -3.45
C ARG A 50 33.91 1.17 -3.55
N SER A 51 33.96 0.15 -2.71
CA SER A 51 32.93 -0.89 -2.61
C SER A 51 32.19 -0.77 -1.28
N VAL A 52 31.08 -0.03 -1.32
CA VAL A 52 30.20 0.22 -0.17
C VAL A 52 28.77 0.31 -0.68
N ALA A 53 27.87 -0.46 -0.07
CA ALA A 53 26.44 -0.35 -0.32
C ALA A 53 25.88 0.95 0.30
N PRO A 54 24.85 1.57 -0.31
CA PRO A 54 24.19 2.73 0.28
C PRO A 54 23.66 2.41 1.67
N GLY A 55 23.81 3.35 2.61
CA GLY A 55 23.21 3.20 3.93
C GLY A 55 21.68 3.12 3.79
N HIS A 56 21.08 4.08 3.06
CA HIS A 56 19.66 4.11 2.68
C HIS A 56 19.54 4.01 1.16
N GLU A 57 18.87 2.97 0.72
CA GLU A 57 18.59 2.57 -0.65
C GLU A 57 17.66 3.57 -1.30
N ILE A 58 17.98 3.92 -2.55
CA ILE A 58 17.18 4.75 -3.47
C ILE A 58 18.06 5.21 -4.63
N VAL A 59 19.38 5.32 -4.42
CA VAL A 59 20.33 5.72 -5.46
C VAL A 59 20.30 4.74 -6.64
N GLU A 60 20.05 3.47 -6.35
CA GLU A 60 19.95 2.39 -7.33
C GLU A 60 18.79 2.64 -8.29
N MET A 61 17.57 2.85 -7.78
CA MET A 61 16.40 3.17 -8.61
C MET A 61 16.50 4.56 -9.26
N GLY A 62 17.13 5.54 -8.60
CA GLY A 62 17.42 6.86 -9.17
C GLY A 62 18.36 6.78 -10.38
N LEU A 63 19.42 5.97 -10.29
CA LEU A 63 20.35 5.69 -11.40
C LEU A 63 19.66 4.95 -12.55
N VAL A 64 18.76 4.01 -12.26
CA VAL A 64 17.93 3.36 -13.30
C VAL A 64 17.06 4.39 -14.04
N LYS A 65 16.44 5.34 -13.31
CA LYS A 65 15.67 6.42 -13.94
C LYS A 65 16.55 7.31 -14.83
N LEU A 66 17.78 7.64 -14.42
CA LEU A 66 18.73 8.37 -15.26
C LEU A 66 19.13 7.56 -16.50
N TYR A 67 19.36 6.25 -16.36
CA TYR A 67 19.61 5.37 -17.50
C TYR A 67 18.47 5.44 -18.52
N ARG A 68 17.21 5.32 -18.08
CA ARG A 68 16.04 5.36 -18.98
C ARG A 68 15.93 6.64 -19.80
N VAL A 69 16.29 7.80 -19.25
CA VAL A 69 16.19 9.09 -19.99
C VAL A 69 17.45 9.48 -20.76
N THR A 70 18.60 8.88 -20.46
CA THR A 70 19.88 9.22 -21.11
C THR A 70 20.43 8.15 -22.03
N GLY A 71 20.03 6.89 -21.85
CA GLY A 71 20.61 5.73 -22.51
C GLY A 71 22.05 5.40 -22.07
N GLN A 72 22.60 6.06 -21.04
CA GLN A 72 23.99 5.88 -20.63
C GLN A 72 24.17 4.60 -19.77
N PRO A 73 24.84 3.54 -20.26
CA PRO A 73 24.88 2.24 -19.58
C PRO A 73 25.57 2.28 -18.22
N LYS A 74 26.48 3.24 -18.01
CA LYS A 74 27.21 3.41 -16.74
C LYS A 74 26.27 3.59 -15.54
N TYR A 75 25.11 4.24 -15.71
CA TYR A 75 24.17 4.44 -14.62
C TYR A 75 23.51 3.12 -14.20
N LEU A 76 23.08 2.30 -15.15
CA LEU A 76 22.55 0.97 -14.87
C LEU A 76 23.62 0.04 -14.27
N ALA A 77 24.85 0.10 -14.78
CA ALA A 77 25.96 -0.69 -14.24
C ALA A 77 26.29 -0.30 -12.78
N THR A 78 26.29 0.99 -12.45
CA THR A 78 26.50 1.45 -11.07
C THR A 78 25.30 1.11 -10.16
N ALA A 79 24.07 1.17 -10.66
CA ALA A 79 22.90 0.70 -9.91
C ALA A 79 23.03 -0.78 -9.53
N LYS A 80 23.37 -1.64 -10.51
CA LYS A 80 23.62 -3.06 -10.25
C LYS A 80 24.79 -3.28 -9.28
N PHE A 81 25.87 -2.51 -9.43
CA PHE A 81 27.02 -2.60 -8.53
C PHE A 81 26.62 -2.35 -7.07
N PHE A 82 25.77 -1.36 -6.79
CA PHE A 82 25.32 -1.11 -5.41
C PHE A 82 24.49 -2.27 -4.84
N LEU A 83 23.67 -2.93 -5.65
CA LEU A 83 22.97 -4.15 -5.25
C LEU A 83 23.97 -5.29 -4.97
N ASP A 84 24.95 -5.50 -5.85
CA ASP A 84 25.96 -6.57 -5.71
C ASP A 84 26.91 -6.32 -4.52
N ALA A 85 27.16 -5.06 -4.16
CA ALA A 85 27.99 -4.67 -3.03
C ALA A 85 27.32 -4.89 -1.66
N ARG A 86 26.00 -5.10 -1.64
CA ARG A 86 25.21 -5.37 -0.43
C ARG A 86 25.40 -6.83 0.00
N GLY A 87 25.44 -7.07 1.31
CA GLY A 87 25.74 -8.35 1.94
C GLY A 87 27.22 -8.69 2.05
N GLN A 88 28.11 -7.74 1.74
CA GLN A 88 29.56 -8.00 1.68
C GLN A 88 30.32 -7.48 2.91
N TYR A 89 29.66 -6.75 3.81
CA TYR A 89 30.31 -6.22 5.02
C TYR A 89 30.25 -7.23 6.17
N PRO A 90 31.35 -7.41 6.93
CA PRO A 90 31.41 -8.39 8.00
C PRO A 90 30.68 -7.89 9.27
N TYR A 91 29.34 -7.93 9.25
CA TYR A 91 28.51 -7.74 10.43
C TYR A 91 28.64 -8.91 11.42
N ASP A 92 28.25 -8.69 12.68
CA ASP A 92 28.17 -9.77 13.68
C ASP A 92 26.86 -10.55 13.53
N ALA A 93 26.88 -11.59 12.69
CA ALA A 93 25.73 -12.45 12.42
C ALA A 93 25.17 -13.17 13.66
N LYS A 94 25.90 -13.21 14.79
CA LYS A 94 25.42 -13.81 16.05
C LYS A 94 24.68 -12.79 16.94
N SER A 95 24.81 -11.50 16.63
CA SER A 95 24.14 -10.46 17.38
C SER A 95 22.63 -10.48 17.16
N LYS A 96 21.87 -10.28 18.24
CA LYS A 96 20.41 -10.07 18.19
C LYS A 96 20.04 -8.62 17.89
N ASP A 97 21.01 -7.73 17.86
CA ASP A 97 20.84 -6.31 17.56
C ASP A 97 20.83 -6.12 16.02
N PRO A 98 19.69 -5.68 15.43
CA PRO A 98 19.56 -5.53 13.97
C PRO A 98 20.59 -4.60 13.33
N TRP A 99 21.13 -3.65 14.08
CA TRP A 99 22.17 -2.74 13.57
C TRP A 99 23.54 -3.41 13.53
N LYS A 100 23.82 -4.32 14.46
CA LYS A 100 25.11 -5.02 14.56
C LYS A 100 25.18 -6.24 13.68
N ASN A 101 24.04 -6.89 13.42
CA ASN A 101 23.97 -8.05 12.53
C ASN A 101 23.72 -7.69 11.06
N GLY A 102 23.41 -6.43 10.74
CA GLY A 102 23.27 -5.92 9.37
C GLY A 102 21.82 -5.89 8.85
N SER A 103 20.90 -6.60 9.50
CA SER A 103 19.52 -6.78 9.02
C SER A 103 18.70 -5.47 8.99
N TYR A 104 19.01 -4.48 9.82
CA TYR A 104 18.35 -3.17 9.75
C TYR A 104 18.53 -2.50 8.38
N TRP A 105 19.67 -2.74 7.72
CA TRP A 105 20.05 -2.20 6.42
C TRP A 105 19.84 -3.21 5.29
N GLN A 106 19.29 -4.40 5.56
CA GLN A 106 19.27 -5.50 4.58
C GLN A 106 20.68 -5.80 3.99
N ASP A 107 21.75 -5.58 4.78
CA ASP A 107 23.16 -5.72 4.38
C ASP A 107 23.83 -6.93 5.09
N ASP A 108 23.04 -7.77 5.77
CA ASP A 108 23.45 -8.99 6.48
C ASP A 108 23.75 -10.16 5.55
N GLN A 109 23.19 -10.15 4.34
CA GLN A 109 23.44 -11.16 3.30
C GLN A 109 23.28 -10.56 1.89
N PRO A 110 23.91 -11.17 0.85
CA PRO A 110 23.77 -10.70 -0.53
C PRO A 110 22.29 -10.65 -0.95
N VAL A 111 21.90 -9.64 -1.71
CA VAL A 111 20.49 -9.43 -2.10
C VAL A 111 19.87 -10.62 -2.84
N VAL A 112 20.68 -11.37 -3.60
CA VAL A 112 20.25 -12.58 -4.31
C VAL A 112 19.99 -13.78 -3.39
N ALA A 113 20.47 -13.73 -2.14
CA ALA A 113 20.25 -14.73 -1.10
C ALA A 113 19.14 -14.32 -0.11
N GLN A 114 18.58 -13.12 -0.25
CA GLN A 114 17.47 -12.67 0.59
C GLN A 114 16.15 -13.32 0.13
N HIS A 115 15.37 -13.79 1.10
CA HIS A 115 14.11 -14.49 0.86
C HIS A 115 12.92 -13.92 1.67
N GLU A 116 13.18 -13.01 2.60
CA GLU A 116 12.17 -12.38 3.45
C GLU A 116 12.30 -10.87 3.45
N ALA A 117 11.17 -10.17 3.66
CA ALA A 117 11.21 -8.73 3.91
C ALA A 117 11.61 -8.49 5.36
N GLU A 118 12.73 -7.79 5.59
CA GLU A 118 13.25 -7.51 6.93
C GLU A 118 13.82 -6.09 7.06
N GLY A 119 14.27 -5.73 8.26
CA GLY A 119 14.85 -4.41 8.55
C GLY A 119 13.88 -3.25 8.33
N HIS A 120 14.41 -2.04 8.23
CA HIS A 120 13.61 -0.82 8.05
C HIS A 120 12.74 -0.91 6.79
N ALA A 121 11.44 -0.63 6.90
CA ALA A 121 10.47 -0.92 5.85
C ALA A 121 10.72 -0.11 4.55
N VAL A 122 10.94 1.20 4.67
CA VAL A 122 11.25 2.07 3.50
C VAL A 122 12.53 1.66 2.78
N ARG A 123 13.62 1.42 3.53
CA ARG A 123 14.90 0.92 3.02
C ARG A 123 14.71 -0.33 2.16
N ALA A 124 14.06 -1.32 2.76
CA ALA A 124 13.71 -2.59 2.13
C ALA A 124 12.90 -2.39 0.84
N GLU A 125 11.80 -1.64 0.87
CA GLU A 125 10.93 -1.50 -0.30
C GLU A 125 11.54 -0.65 -1.44
N TYR A 126 12.41 0.31 -1.11
CA TYR A 126 13.26 0.99 -2.12
C TYR A 126 14.32 0.06 -2.71
N LEU A 127 14.95 -0.79 -1.89
CA LEU A 127 15.87 -1.83 -2.36
C LEU A 127 15.17 -2.79 -3.31
N TYR A 128 14.00 -3.31 -2.94
CA TYR A 128 13.26 -4.29 -3.74
C TYR A 128 12.73 -3.67 -5.04
N SER A 129 12.35 -2.38 -5.00
CA SER A 129 12.06 -1.61 -6.20
C SER A 129 13.26 -1.56 -7.15
N ALA A 130 14.46 -1.30 -6.63
CA ALA A 130 15.68 -1.28 -7.45
C ALA A 130 16.06 -2.68 -7.97
N MET A 131 15.90 -3.74 -7.16
CA MET A 131 16.12 -5.12 -7.59
C MET A 131 15.21 -5.48 -8.76
N ALA A 132 13.93 -5.15 -8.68
CA ALA A 132 12.97 -5.37 -9.77
C ALA A 132 13.33 -4.59 -11.04
N ASP A 133 13.70 -3.31 -10.90
CA ASP A 133 14.14 -2.46 -12.01
C ASP A 133 15.38 -3.04 -12.72
N VAL A 134 16.40 -3.46 -11.95
CA VAL A 134 17.65 -4.01 -12.51
C VAL A 134 17.40 -5.38 -13.14
N ALA A 135 16.67 -6.27 -12.46
CA ALA A 135 16.33 -7.59 -13.00
C ALA A 135 15.62 -7.49 -14.35
N ALA A 136 14.64 -6.57 -14.48
CA ALA A 136 13.92 -6.33 -15.73
C ALA A 136 14.84 -5.85 -16.87
N LEU A 137 15.81 -5.00 -16.56
CA LEU A 137 16.67 -4.34 -17.56
C LEU A 137 17.89 -5.17 -17.94
N THR A 138 18.33 -6.11 -17.11
CA THR A 138 19.52 -6.93 -17.35
C THR A 138 19.21 -8.41 -17.58
N GLY A 139 17.98 -8.86 -17.31
CA GLY A 139 17.63 -10.29 -17.35
C GLY A 139 18.29 -11.10 -16.23
N ASP A 140 18.61 -10.47 -15.08
CA ASP A 140 19.29 -11.12 -13.97
C ASP A 140 18.30 -12.00 -13.18
N GLN A 141 18.33 -13.31 -13.48
CA GLN A 141 17.40 -14.28 -12.92
C GLN A 141 17.55 -14.50 -11.40
N PRO A 142 18.77 -14.52 -10.81
CA PRO A 142 18.94 -14.52 -9.35
C PRO A 142 18.26 -13.33 -8.67
N LEU A 143 18.41 -12.10 -9.19
CA LEU A 143 17.72 -10.93 -8.64
C LEU A 143 16.19 -11.07 -8.74
N LEU A 144 15.68 -11.54 -9.88
CA LEU A 144 14.24 -11.78 -10.07
C LEU A 144 13.70 -12.80 -9.05
N THR A 145 14.42 -13.89 -8.84
CA THR A 145 14.03 -14.96 -7.91
C THR A 145 13.99 -14.46 -6.47
N ALA A 146 14.98 -13.66 -6.07
CA ALA A 146 15.04 -13.06 -4.74
C ALA A 146 13.87 -12.10 -4.51
N VAL A 147 13.63 -11.15 -5.42
CA VAL A 147 12.55 -10.16 -5.25
C VAL A 147 11.16 -10.82 -5.25
N ASP A 148 10.96 -11.88 -6.05
CA ASP A 148 9.71 -12.67 -6.02
C ASP A 148 9.51 -13.39 -4.68
N SER A 149 10.57 -13.98 -4.12
CA SER A 149 10.53 -14.65 -2.81
C SER A 149 10.25 -13.66 -1.68
N ILE A 150 10.92 -12.51 -1.69
CA ILE A 150 10.74 -11.45 -0.70
C ILE A 150 9.31 -10.89 -0.76
N TRP A 151 8.80 -10.66 -1.97
CA TRP A 151 7.41 -10.24 -2.17
C TRP A 151 6.43 -11.25 -1.61
N GLN A 152 6.64 -12.55 -1.89
CA GLN A 152 5.81 -13.62 -1.38
C GLN A 152 5.85 -13.67 0.16
N ASN A 153 7.01 -13.47 0.78
CA ASN A 153 7.12 -13.37 2.23
C ASN A 153 6.29 -12.20 2.78
N MET A 154 6.47 -11.00 2.23
CA MET A 154 5.77 -9.79 2.66
C MET A 154 4.24 -10.00 2.61
N VAL A 155 3.70 -10.37 1.45
CA VAL A 155 2.25 -10.47 1.25
C VAL A 155 1.60 -11.64 2.01
N SER A 156 2.37 -12.70 2.32
CA SER A 156 1.85 -13.86 3.04
C SER A 156 2.02 -13.82 4.55
N LYS A 157 2.89 -12.95 5.08
CA LYS A 157 3.24 -12.98 6.52
C LYS A 157 3.42 -11.62 7.19
N LYS A 158 3.66 -10.53 6.45
CA LYS A 158 4.10 -9.25 7.03
C LYS A 158 3.34 -8.01 6.53
N LEU A 159 2.24 -8.20 5.81
CA LEU A 159 1.37 -7.12 5.31
C LEU A 159 0.17 -6.90 6.23
N TYR A 160 -0.05 -5.68 6.72
CA TYR A 160 -1.29 -5.35 7.42
C TYR A 160 -2.48 -5.33 6.44
N LEU A 161 -3.69 -5.60 6.94
CA LEU A 161 -4.90 -5.63 6.09
C LEU A 161 -5.16 -4.31 5.33
N THR A 162 -4.67 -3.19 5.87
CA THR A 162 -4.70 -1.85 5.25
C THR A 162 -3.66 -1.64 4.15
N GLY A 163 -2.81 -2.64 3.87
CA GLY A 163 -1.67 -2.51 2.98
C GLY A 163 -0.41 -1.91 3.64
N GLY A 164 -0.47 -1.50 4.91
CA GLY A 164 0.69 -0.98 5.62
C GLY A 164 1.76 -2.04 5.90
N THR A 165 3.02 -1.61 5.97
CA THR A 165 4.19 -2.43 6.31
C THR A 165 5.03 -1.77 7.40
N GLY A 166 5.69 -2.58 8.23
CA GLY A 166 6.42 -2.12 9.40
C GLY A 166 5.63 -2.33 10.69
N ALA A 167 5.95 -3.42 11.39
CA ALA A 167 5.27 -3.82 12.61
C ALA A 167 5.95 -3.28 13.88
N VAL A 168 7.26 -3.01 13.81
CA VAL A 168 8.09 -2.71 14.96
C VAL A 168 8.57 -1.26 14.91
N PRO A 169 8.14 -0.41 15.86
CA PRO A 169 8.56 0.99 15.93
C PRO A 169 10.07 1.17 16.10
N GLY A 170 10.71 0.28 16.87
CA GLY A 170 12.15 0.28 17.05
C GLY A 170 12.88 -0.04 15.74
N GLY A 171 13.36 1.01 15.07
CA GLY A 171 14.00 0.92 13.76
C GLY A 171 13.02 0.95 12.57
N GLU A 172 11.75 1.29 12.79
CA GLU A 172 10.76 1.51 11.71
C GLU A 172 10.68 0.31 10.75
N ARG A 173 10.64 -0.90 11.33
CA ARG A 173 11.05 -2.13 10.65
C ARG A 173 9.95 -3.17 10.53
N PHE A 174 10.14 -4.08 9.57
CA PHE A 174 9.42 -5.34 9.52
C PHE A 174 9.60 -6.11 10.83
N GLY A 175 8.52 -6.76 11.27
CA GLY A 175 8.52 -7.73 12.36
C GLY A 175 8.89 -9.14 11.88
N ALA A 176 8.81 -10.09 12.79
CA ALA A 176 8.82 -11.50 12.46
C ALA A 176 7.61 -11.89 11.60
N ASN A 177 7.66 -13.06 10.97
CA ASN A 177 6.53 -13.62 10.25
C ASN A 177 5.28 -13.69 11.16
N TYR A 178 4.16 -13.12 10.70
CA TYR A 178 2.88 -13.00 11.41
C TYR A 178 2.89 -12.10 12.66
N GLU A 179 3.96 -11.33 12.89
CA GLU A 179 4.00 -10.27 13.91
C GLU A 179 3.34 -9.00 13.33
N LEU A 180 2.05 -8.85 13.59
CA LEU A 180 1.23 -7.73 13.10
C LEU A 180 0.40 -7.11 14.25
N PRO A 181 1.06 -6.55 15.28
CA PRO A 181 0.35 -5.96 16.42
C PRO A 181 -0.47 -4.75 15.98
N ASN A 182 -1.68 -4.61 16.50
CA ASN A 182 -2.57 -3.50 16.12
C ASN A 182 -2.27 -2.19 16.87
N THR A 183 -1.91 -2.31 18.14
CA THR A 183 -1.73 -1.18 19.06
C THR A 183 -0.39 -0.47 18.87
N THR A 184 0.63 -1.19 18.43
CA THR A 184 1.99 -0.68 18.20
C THR A 184 2.41 -0.75 16.74
N ALA A 185 1.45 -0.96 15.82
CA ALA A 185 1.71 -0.95 14.38
C ALA A 185 2.44 0.33 14.00
N TYR A 186 3.56 0.22 13.27
CA TYR A 186 4.28 1.39 12.80
C TYR A 186 3.67 1.90 11.49
N ASN A 187 3.57 1.03 10.47
CA ASN A 187 2.92 1.32 9.20
C ASN A 187 3.25 2.71 8.67
N GLU A 188 4.53 2.98 8.42
CA GLU A 188 4.97 4.31 8.02
C GLU A 188 4.29 4.73 6.72
N THR A 189 3.86 5.99 6.62
CA THR A 189 3.33 6.53 5.36
C THR A 189 4.36 6.42 4.22
N CYS A 190 5.65 6.63 4.48
CA CYS A 190 6.70 6.41 3.47
C CYS A 190 6.84 4.96 3.03
N ALA A 191 6.62 3.99 3.92
CA ALA A 191 6.64 2.58 3.55
C ALA A 191 5.47 2.30 2.61
N SER A 192 4.28 2.83 2.88
CA SER A 192 3.16 2.74 1.92
C SER A 192 3.50 3.37 0.55
N VAL A 193 4.25 4.48 0.50
CA VAL A 193 4.73 5.04 -0.78
C VAL A 193 5.74 4.13 -1.47
N ALA A 194 6.69 3.56 -0.72
CA ALA A 194 7.71 2.67 -1.24
C ALA A 194 7.10 1.34 -1.75
N ASP A 195 6.10 0.79 -1.06
CA ASP A 195 5.36 -0.38 -1.51
C ASP A 195 4.60 -0.08 -2.82
N VAL A 196 3.96 1.08 -2.98
CA VAL A 196 3.36 1.47 -4.27
C VAL A 196 4.39 1.45 -5.41
N TYR A 197 5.61 1.89 -5.15
CA TYR A 197 6.70 1.84 -6.14
C TYR A 197 7.14 0.41 -6.45
N TRP A 198 7.20 -0.45 -5.44
CA TRP A 198 7.58 -1.84 -5.60
C TRP A 198 6.50 -2.61 -6.35
N GLN A 199 5.24 -2.50 -5.95
CA GLN A 199 4.09 -3.14 -6.58
C GLN A 199 3.95 -2.77 -8.06
N GLN A 200 4.19 -1.51 -8.42
CA GLN A 200 4.18 -1.07 -9.82
C GLN A 200 5.23 -1.81 -10.66
N ARG A 201 6.43 -2.03 -10.11
CA ARG A 201 7.52 -2.73 -10.81
C ARG A 201 7.27 -4.21 -10.91
N MET A 202 6.74 -4.82 -9.85
CA MET A 202 6.34 -6.22 -9.90
C MET A 202 5.21 -6.45 -10.91
N PHE A 203 4.25 -5.53 -11.01
CA PHE A 203 3.26 -5.54 -12.09
C PHE A 203 3.92 -5.42 -13.48
N GLN A 204 4.88 -4.51 -13.65
CA GLN A 204 5.58 -4.34 -14.94
C GLN A 204 6.42 -5.56 -15.33
N LEU A 205 6.99 -6.29 -14.36
CA LEU A 205 7.74 -7.53 -14.59
C LEU A 205 6.84 -8.67 -15.04
N HIS A 206 5.67 -8.84 -14.39
CA HIS A 206 4.90 -10.08 -14.47
C HIS A 206 3.56 -9.95 -15.20
N GLY A 207 3.03 -8.74 -15.33
CA GLY A 207 1.70 -8.49 -15.90
C GLY A 207 0.56 -9.15 -15.12
N ASP A 208 0.74 -9.36 -13.81
CA ASP A 208 -0.19 -10.06 -12.93
C ASP A 208 -0.97 -9.08 -12.03
N ALA A 209 -2.30 -9.24 -11.98
CA ALA A 209 -3.19 -8.38 -11.24
C ALA A 209 -2.97 -8.43 -9.73
N LYS A 210 -2.38 -9.50 -9.19
CA LYS A 210 -2.12 -9.60 -7.74
C LYS A 210 -1.26 -8.46 -7.21
N TYR A 211 -0.36 -7.92 -8.04
CA TYR A 211 0.47 -6.78 -7.66
C TYR A 211 -0.35 -5.48 -7.63
N ALA A 212 -1.27 -5.32 -8.59
CA ALA A 212 -2.22 -4.22 -8.63
C ALA A 212 -3.27 -4.32 -7.51
N ASP A 213 -3.61 -5.51 -7.04
CA ASP A 213 -4.51 -5.72 -5.90
C ASP A 213 -3.91 -5.21 -4.58
N VAL A 214 -2.63 -5.50 -4.34
CA VAL A 214 -1.89 -4.93 -3.19
C VAL A 214 -1.73 -3.42 -3.36
N LEU A 215 -1.34 -2.96 -4.55
CA LEU A 215 -1.22 -1.52 -4.86
C LEU A 215 -2.52 -0.78 -4.56
N GLU A 216 -3.67 -1.28 -5.03
CA GLU A 216 -4.99 -0.71 -4.77
C GLU A 216 -5.27 -0.67 -3.25
N LYS A 217 -4.98 -1.75 -2.54
CA LYS A 217 -5.20 -1.84 -1.09
C LYS A 217 -4.37 -0.79 -0.34
N VAL A 218 -3.11 -0.61 -0.70
CA VAL A 218 -2.24 0.44 -0.13
C VAL A 218 -2.79 1.82 -0.44
N LEU A 219 -3.11 2.09 -1.72
CA LEU A 219 -3.59 3.40 -2.18
C LEU A 219 -4.87 3.86 -1.49
N TYR A 220 -5.85 2.98 -1.31
CA TYR A 220 -7.16 3.34 -0.74
C TYR A 220 -7.23 3.24 0.79
N ASN A 221 -6.17 2.79 1.45
CA ASN A 221 -6.16 2.58 2.90
C ASN A 221 -4.89 3.16 3.54
N GLY A 222 -3.84 2.37 3.71
CA GLY A 222 -2.65 2.74 4.49
C GLY A 222 -1.88 3.96 3.97
N LEU A 223 -1.95 4.24 2.67
CA LEU A 223 -1.30 5.43 2.10
C LEU A 223 -2.07 6.71 2.43
N ILE A 224 -3.35 6.76 2.04
CA ILE A 224 -4.16 7.98 2.17
C ILE A 224 -4.65 8.22 3.59
N SER A 225 -4.58 7.23 4.48
CA SER A 225 -4.71 7.49 5.92
C SER A 225 -3.63 8.45 6.41
N GLY A 226 -2.46 8.44 5.78
CA GLY A 226 -1.30 9.27 6.10
C GLY A 226 -1.49 10.78 5.94
N VAL A 227 -2.58 11.24 5.32
CA VAL A 227 -2.89 12.65 5.10
C VAL A 227 -4.32 12.98 5.52
N GLY A 228 -4.51 14.14 6.16
CA GLY A 228 -5.82 14.65 6.50
C GLY A 228 -6.62 14.98 5.25
N LEU A 229 -7.94 14.90 5.34
CA LEU A 229 -8.84 15.26 4.24
C LEU A 229 -8.74 16.75 3.87
N ASP A 230 -8.15 17.55 4.75
CA ASP A 230 -7.81 18.96 4.52
C ASP A 230 -6.51 19.17 3.73
N GLY A 231 -5.72 18.12 3.53
CA GLY A 231 -4.40 18.15 2.89
C GLY A 231 -3.31 18.87 3.69
N LYS A 232 -3.52 19.14 4.99
CA LYS A 232 -2.63 19.99 5.82
C LYS A 232 -2.03 19.28 7.02
N SER A 233 -2.52 18.09 7.34
CA SER A 233 -2.05 17.30 8.47
C SER A 233 -1.66 15.90 8.00
N PHE A 234 -0.69 15.28 8.68
CA PHE A 234 -0.07 14.03 8.26
C PHE A 234 0.13 13.08 9.45
N PHE A 235 0.08 11.79 9.18
CA PHE A 235 0.62 10.76 10.07
C PHE A 235 2.01 10.36 9.59
N TYR A 236 2.92 10.14 10.54
CA TYR A 236 4.14 9.40 10.26
C TYR A 236 3.82 7.90 10.32
N SER A 237 3.28 7.45 11.45
CA SER A 237 2.81 6.09 11.72
C SER A 237 1.29 5.93 11.55
N ASN A 238 0.84 4.84 10.93
CA ASN A 238 -0.57 4.57 10.66
C ASN A 238 -1.12 3.44 11.55
N ALA A 239 -1.64 3.82 12.71
CA ALA A 239 -2.15 2.89 13.73
C ALA A 239 -3.34 2.05 13.22
N MET A 240 -3.47 0.83 13.76
CA MET A 240 -4.64 -0.06 13.52
C MET A 240 -5.65 -0.04 14.67
N GLN A 241 -5.23 0.49 15.83
CA GLN A 241 -6.05 0.64 17.01
C GLN A 241 -5.54 1.77 17.92
N ILE A 242 -6.45 2.64 18.35
CA ILE A 242 -6.22 3.65 19.40
C ILE A 242 -7.14 3.35 20.56
N LYS A 243 -6.57 3.21 21.77
CA LYS A 243 -7.31 3.07 23.02
C LYS A 243 -7.09 4.29 23.89
N ASN A 244 -8.15 4.85 24.47
CA ASN A 244 -8.04 5.90 25.50
C ASN A 244 -7.27 5.42 26.73
N THR A 245 -7.25 4.10 26.93
CA THR A 245 -6.76 3.46 28.14
C THR A 245 -5.25 3.16 28.05
N ALA A 246 -4.68 2.93 26.87
CA ALA A 246 -3.25 2.65 26.75
C ALA A 246 -2.67 3.48 25.59
N GLY A 247 -1.76 4.39 25.93
CA GLY A 247 -0.95 5.11 24.96
C GLY A 247 0.43 4.48 24.87
N PHE A 248 0.89 4.22 23.66
CA PHE A 248 2.29 3.90 23.38
C PHE A 248 2.95 5.16 22.80
N PRO A 249 4.16 5.57 23.24
CA PRO A 249 4.81 6.78 22.76
C PRO A 249 4.92 6.90 21.23
N GLN A 250 5.05 5.76 20.56
CA GLN A 250 5.18 5.61 19.10
C GLN A 250 3.85 5.69 18.34
N THR A 251 2.70 5.60 19.01
CA THR A 251 1.40 5.52 18.33
C THR A 251 0.79 6.91 18.27
N GLU A 252 0.51 7.40 17.07
CA GLU A 252 -0.05 8.74 16.86
C GLU A 252 -1.58 8.75 16.97
N PRO A 253 -2.19 9.41 17.97
CA PRO A 253 -3.65 9.44 18.13
C PRO A 253 -4.35 10.50 17.25
N ALA A 254 -3.58 11.35 16.56
CA ALA A 254 -4.04 12.28 15.54
C ALA A 254 -2.88 12.76 14.67
N ARG A 255 -3.21 13.25 13.48
CA ARG A 255 -2.26 13.82 12.53
C ARG A 255 -1.61 15.11 13.07
N ALA A 256 -0.39 15.38 12.62
CA ALA A 256 0.36 16.59 12.91
C ALA A 256 0.56 17.44 11.64
N GLY A 257 0.78 18.75 11.79
CA GLY A 257 1.00 19.63 10.63
C GLY A 257 2.34 19.37 9.93
N TRP A 258 3.39 19.06 10.69
CA TRP A 258 4.73 18.78 10.17
C TRP A 258 5.56 18.00 11.21
N PHE A 259 6.73 17.51 10.79
CA PHE A 259 7.67 16.74 11.60
C PHE A 259 9.11 17.19 11.34
N ASP A 260 10.01 17.03 12.32
CA ASP A 260 11.45 17.27 12.10
C ASP A 260 11.99 16.33 11.00
N CYS A 261 11.70 15.03 11.11
CA CYS A 261 11.82 14.07 10.01
C CYS A 261 10.58 14.15 9.12
N SER A 262 10.62 14.99 8.10
CA SER A 262 9.48 15.30 7.21
C SER A 262 9.45 14.47 5.93
N CYS A 263 9.92 13.22 6.00
CA CYS A 263 9.86 12.27 4.90
C CYS A 263 8.41 12.05 4.44
N CYS A 264 7.48 11.78 5.36
CA CYS A 264 6.09 11.41 5.02
C CYS A 264 5.34 12.47 4.19
N PRO A 265 5.26 13.76 4.61
CA PRO A 265 4.59 14.78 3.82
C PRO A 265 5.22 15.01 2.44
N THR A 266 6.56 15.01 2.36
CA THR A 266 7.27 15.23 1.09
C THR A 266 7.14 14.04 0.13
N ASN A 267 7.05 12.82 0.67
CA ASN A 267 6.86 11.60 -0.11
C ASN A 267 5.44 11.50 -0.69
N LEU A 268 4.42 11.87 0.09
CA LEU A 268 3.05 12.00 -0.41
C LEU A 268 2.94 13.05 -1.52
N ALA A 269 3.57 14.21 -1.33
CA ALA A 269 3.54 15.30 -2.29
C ALA A 269 4.10 14.93 -3.67
N ARG A 270 5.01 13.95 -3.76
CA ARG A 270 5.51 13.44 -5.05
C ARG A 270 4.72 12.28 -5.62
N LEU A 271 4.07 11.46 -4.79
CA LEU A 271 3.30 10.31 -5.25
C LEU A 271 1.94 10.73 -5.82
N PHE A 272 1.17 11.56 -5.11
CA PHE A 272 -0.18 11.96 -5.54
C PHE A 272 -0.26 12.54 -6.96
N PRO A 273 0.59 13.51 -7.37
CA PRO A 273 0.53 14.02 -8.74
C PRO A 273 0.96 12.98 -9.79
N SER A 274 1.63 11.89 -9.40
CA SER A 274 2.01 10.81 -10.31
C SER A 274 0.99 9.67 -10.40
N LEU A 275 -0.08 9.69 -9.58
CA LEU A 275 -1.14 8.67 -9.55
C LEU A 275 -1.73 8.31 -10.94
N PRO A 276 -1.98 9.26 -11.87
CA PRO A 276 -2.48 8.90 -13.20
C PRO A 276 -1.60 7.89 -13.96
N GLY A 277 -0.30 7.86 -13.67
CA GLY A 277 0.66 6.92 -14.27
C GLY A 277 0.51 5.46 -13.81
N TYR A 278 -0.31 5.18 -12.80
CA TYR A 278 -0.56 3.84 -12.26
C TYR A 278 -1.88 3.23 -12.77
N VAL A 279 -2.71 4.02 -13.47
CA VAL A 279 -4.05 3.61 -13.90
C VAL A 279 -3.99 2.58 -15.02
N TYR A 280 -3.08 2.75 -15.96
CA TYR A 280 -2.96 1.94 -17.17
C TYR A 280 -1.58 1.33 -17.31
N GLY A 281 -1.53 0.16 -17.96
CA GLY A 281 -0.30 -0.44 -18.46
C GLY A 281 -0.44 -0.79 -19.94
N GLN A 282 0.68 -0.93 -20.65
CA GLN A 282 0.67 -1.38 -22.03
C GLN A 282 1.88 -2.28 -22.31
N HIS A 283 1.64 -3.40 -23.00
CA HIS A 283 2.67 -4.26 -23.57
C HIS A 283 2.22 -4.69 -24.97
N ASP A 284 2.92 -4.25 -26.01
CA ASP A 284 2.54 -4.45 -27.41
C ASP A 284 1.07 -4.06 -27.69
N LYS A 285 0.22 -5.06 -27.96
CA LYS A 285 -1.22 -4.93 -28.23
C LYS A 285 -2.10 -5.16 -27.00
N ASP A 286 -1.52 -5.39 -25.83
CA ASP A 286 -2.23 -5.59 -24.58
C ASP A 286 -2.31 -4.26 -23.83
N VAL A 287 -3.52 -3.77 -23.61
CA VAL A 287 -3.80 -2.57 -22.81
C VAL A 287 -4.40 -3.00 -21.48
N TYR A 288 -3.69 -2.74 -20.39
CA TYR A 288 -4.08 -3.08 -19.04
C TYR A 288 -4.80 -1.90 -18.38
N VAL A 289 -5.94 -2.16 -17.75
CA VAL A 289 -6.62 -1.23 -16.85
C VAL A 289 -6.44 -1.75 -15.43
N ASN A 290 -5.53 -1.11 -14.70
CA ASN A 290 -5.14 -1.53 -13.35
C ASN A 290 -6.02 -0.86 -12.29
N LEU A 291 -6.24 0.45 -12.38
CA LEU A 291 -7.06 1.19 -11.42
C LEU A 291 -8.34 1.68 -12.06
N PHE A 292 -9.41 1.66 -11.28
CA PHE A 292 -10.71 2.18 -11.69
C PHE A 292 -10.88 3.59 -11.15
N ILE A 293 -10.56 4.56 -11.98
CA ILE A 293 -10.63 5.99 -11.67
C ILE A 293 -11.23 6.67 -12.89
N SER A 294 -12.29 7.44 -12.72
CA SER A 294 -12.88 8.26 -13.79
C SER A 294 -11.80 9.13 -14.44
N SER A 295 -11.51 8.87 -15.71
CA SER A 295 -10.33 9.39 -16.42
C SER A 295 -10.49 9.28 -17.93
N THR A 296 -9.65 10.00 -18.67
CA THR A 296 -9.48 9.82 -20.12
C THR A 296 -8.00 9.68 -20.40
N ALA A 297 -7.63 8.63 -21.14
CA ALA A 297 -6.25 8.35 -21.50
C ALA A 297 -6.10 8.22 -23.02
N ASP A 298 -5.03 8.81 -23.54
CA ASP A 298 -4.61 8.69 -24.93
C ASP A 298 -3.46 7.66 -25.00
N LEU A 299 -3.73 6.52 -25.63
CA LEU A 299 -2.82 5.39 -25.77
C LEU A 299 -2.39 5.23 -27.23
N THR A 300 -1.21 4.66 -27.48
CA THR A 300 -0.76 4.34 -28.83
C THR A 300 -0.67 2.82 -29.00
N VAL A 301 -1.65 2.22 -29.66
CA VAL A 301 -1.74 0.77 -29.88
C VAL A 301 -1.63 0.48 -31.36
N ASN A 302 -0.73 -0.42 -31.77
CA ASN A 302 -0.43 -0.69 -33.19
C ASN A 302 -0.17 0.59 -34.01
N LYS A 303 0.54 1.56 -33.43
CA LYS A 303 0.84 2.89 -34.03
C LYS A 303 -0.41 3.75 -34.30
N LYS A 304 -1.56 3.40 -33.73
CA LYS A 304 -2.81 4.18 -33.82
C LYS A 304 -3.14 4.77 -32.45
N LEU A 305 -3.62 6.00 -32.46
CA LEU A 305 -4.16 6.64 -31.25
C LEU A 305 -5.46 5.94 -30.83
N VAL A 306 -5.56 5.57 -29.56
CA VAL A 306 -6.75 5.01 -28.93
C VAL A 306 -7.05 5.82 -27.68
N GLN A 307 -8.18 6.51 -27.68
CA GLN A 307 -8.67 7.17 -26.48
C GLN A 307 -9.53 6.18 -25.68
N LEU A 308 -9.22 6.03 -24.40
CA LEU A 308 -9.97 5.20 -23.45
C LEU A 308 -10.51 6.09 -22.33
N THR A 309 -11.83 6.13 -22.18
CA THR A 309 -12.50 6.92 -21.13
C THR A 309 -13.13 5.98 -20.10
N GLN A 310 -12.87 6.23 -18.82
CA GLN A 310 -13.57 5.59 -17.69
C GLN A 310 -14.61 6.56 -17.11
N GLN A 311 -15.79 6.05 -16.80
CA GLN A 311 -16.85 6.77 -16.09
C GLN A 311 -17.42 5.86 -15.00
N ASN A 312 -17.13 6.16 -13.74
CA ASN A 312 -17.57 5.36 -12.60
C ASN A 312 -17.54 6.17 -11.29
N ASN A 313 -18.18 5.61 -10.25
CA ASN A 313 -18.13 6.12 -8.87
C ASN A 313 -17.34 5.17 -7.96
N TYR A 314 -16.32 4.51 -8.50
CA TYR A 314 -15.40 3.69 -7.73
C TYR A 314 -14.61 4.61 -6.77
N PRO A 315 -14.39 4.24 -5.49
CA PRO A 315 -14.54 2.92 -4.87
C PRO A 315 -15.90 2.65 -4.20
N TRP A 316 -16.90 3.51 -4.39
CA TRP A 316 -18.21 3.40 -3.73
C TRP A 316 -19.20 2.51 -4.49
N ASP A 317 -19.08 2.47 -5.80
CA ASP A 317 -19.93 1.66 -6.67
C ASP A 317 -19.10 0.71 -7.56
N GLY A 318 -19.64 -0.49 -7.77
CA GLY A 318 -19.01 -1.54 -8.57
C GLY A 318 -19.35 -1.46 -10.06
N GLY A 319 -20.21 -0.51 -10.49
CA GLY A 319 -20.54 -0.25 -11.87
C GLY A 319 -19.46 0.56 -12.56
N LEU A 320 -18.75 -0.08 -13.47
CA LEU A 320 -17.66 0.52 -14.24
C LEU A 320 -18.04 0.61 -15.72
N LYS A 321 -17.87 1.80 -16.30
CA LYS A 321 -18.07 2.02 -17.74
C LYS A 321 -16.78 2.48 -18.39
N PHE A 322 -16.44 1.84 -19.51
CA PHE A 322 -15.31 2.17 -20.35
C PHE A 322 -15.80 2.47 -21.77
N THR A 323 -15.30 3.54 -22.38
CA THR A 323 -15.58 3.88 -23.79
C THR A 323 -14.29 3.88 -24.58
N VAL A 324 -14.25 3.13 -25.68
CA VAL A 324 -13.08 2.99 -26.55
C VAL A 324 -13.30 3.80 -27.82
N ASN A 325 -12.38 4.73 -28.08
CA ASN A 325 -12.44 5.65 -29.21
C ASN A 325 -11.11 5.63 -29.98
N PRO A 326 -10.86 4.60 -30.82
CA PRO A 326 -9.69 4.58 -31.67
C PRO A 326 -9.83 5.57 -32.83
N ALA A 327 -8.73 6.21 -33.23
CA ALA A 327 -8.70 7.13 -34.38
C ALA A 327 -9.06 6.42 -35.70
N ALA A 328 -8.73 5.14 -35.81
CA ALA A 328 -9.20 4.22 -36.83
C ALA A 328 -9.37 2.84 -36.20
N ALA A 329 -10.35 2.06 -36.66
CA ALA A 329 -10.63 0.74 -36.09
C ALA A 329 -9.37 -0.14 -36.03
N THR A 330 -9.19 -0.85 -34.92
CA THR A 330 -7.92 -1.54 -34.64
C THR A 330 -8.09 -2.70 -33.66
N ASP A 331 -7.30 -3.75 -33.89
CA ASP A 331 -7.30 -4.97 -33.08
C ASP A 331 -6.36 -4.83 -31.89
N PHE A 332 -6.86 -5.04 -30.68
CA PHE A 332 -6.04 -5.14 -29.48
C PHE A 332 -6.80 -5.84 -28.36
N ASN A 333 -6.07 -6.25 -27.33
CA ASN A 333 -6.66 -6.84 -26.14
C ASN A 333 -6.84 -5.74 -25.09
N LEU A 334 -8.09 -5.52 -24.66
CA LEU A 334 -8.34 -4.73 -23.45
C LEU A 334 -8.39 -5.69 -22.25
N LEU A 335 -7.46 -5.51 -21.32
CA LEU A 335 -7.33 -6.31 -20.11
C LEU A 335 -7.88 -5.51 -18.93
N LEU A 336 -9.07 -5.87 -18.47
CA LEU A 336 -9.66 -5.27 -17.28
C LEU A 336 -9.28 -6.10 -16.05
N ARG A 337 -8.68 -5.48 -15.03
CA ARG A 337 -8.38 -6.20 -13.79
C ARG A 337 -9.68 -6.76 -13.22
N VAL A 338 -9.65 -8.01 -12.73
CA VAL A 338 -10.72 -8.57 -11.90
C VAL A 338 -10.16 -8.64 -10.48
N PRO A 339 -10.45 -7.64 -9.62
CA PRO A 339 -9.79 -7.51 -8.31
C PRO A 339 -9.89 -8.78 -7.48
N GLY A 340 -8.82 -9.14 -6.76
CA GLY A 340 -8.82 -10.30 -5.87
C GLY A 340 -10.02 -10.35 -4.93
N TRP A 341 -10.40 -9.20 -4.34
CA TRP A 341 -11.55 -9.12 -3.44
C TRP A 341 -12.89 -9.49 -4.11
N ALA A 342 -13.04 -9.21 -5.41
CA ALA A 342 -14.20 -9.60 -6.21
C ALA A 342 -14.14 -11.09 -6.64
N ARG A 343 -12.97 -11.72 -6.52
CA ARG A 343 -12.73 -13.16 -6.77
C ARG A 343 -12.72 -13.98 -5.47
N GLY A 344 -13.03 -13.38 -4.32
CA GLY A 344 -13.01 -14.05 -3.02
C GLY A 344 -11.65 -14.11 -2.33
N GLU A 345 -10.66 -13.34 -2.79
CA GLU A 345 -9.31 -13.24 -2.21
C GLU A 345 -9.16 -11.89 -1.48
N ALA A 346 -9.01 -11.90 -0.15
CA ALA A 346 -8.86 -10.65 0.62
C ALA A 346 -7.50 -9.97 0.36
N VAL A 347 -6.46 -10.79 0.17
CA VAL A 347 -5.11 -10.47 -0.30
C VAL A 347 -4.63 -11.65 -1.16
N PRO A 348 -3.59 -11.52 -2.00
CA PRO A 348 -3.12 -12.63 -2.85
C PRO A 348 -2.25 -13.64 -2.07
N SER A 349 -2.72 -14.07 -0.92
CA SER A 349 -2.10 -15.04 -0.02
C SER A 349 -3.13 -15.61 0.96
N ASN A 350 -2.70 -16.51 1.85
CA ASN A 350 -3.51 -17.02 2.95
C ASN A 350 -3.33 -16.23 4.26
N LEU A 351 -2.76 -15.02 4.21
CA LEU A 351 -2.61 -14.17 5.39
C LEU A 351 -3.97 -13.67 5.90
N TYR A 352 -4.90 -13.41 4.98
CA TYR A 352 -6.28 -13.02 5.29
C TYR A 352 -7.26 -13.77 4.39
N THR A 353 -8.41 -14.15 4.94
CA THR A 353 -9.50 -14.79 4.19
C THR A 353 -10.83 -14.11 4.50
N PHE A 354 -11.79 -14.22 3.58
CA PHE A 354 -13.16 -13.82 3.89
C PHE A 354 -13.85 -14.90 4.74
N ALA A 355 -14.54 -14.49 5.80
CA ALA A 355 -15.23 -15.39 6.71
C ALA A 355 -16.36 -16.20 6.04
N ALA A 356 -16.91 -15.66 4.95
CA ALA A 356 -17.93 -16.30 4.13
C ALA A 356 -17.55 -16.22 2.65
N PRO A 357 -17.81 -17.28 1.87
CA PRO A 357 -17.63 -17.24 0.42
C PRO A 357 -18.58 -16.21 -0.20
N ASP A 358 -18.18 -15.68 -1.34
CA ASP A 358 -19.02 -14.86 -2.20
C ASP A 358 -18.95 -15.46 -3.59
N ASN A 359 -20.12 -15.82 -4.12
CA ASN A 359 -20.25 -16.50 -5.40
C ASN A 359 -20.84 -15.57 -6.47
N GLN A 360 -20.92 -14.26 -6.20
CA GLN A 360 -21.39 -13.30 -7.19
C GLN A 360 -20.37 -13.18 -8.33
N PRO A 361 -20.75 -13.49 -9.59
CA PRO A 361 -19.83 -13.38 -10.70
C PRO A 361 -19.60 -11.92 -11.09
N VAL A 362 -18.38 -11.62 -11.52
CA VAL A 362 -18.11 -10.36 -12.23
C VAL A 362 -18.74 -10.46 -13.62
N VAL A 363 -19.59 -9.48 -13.95
CA VAL A 363 -20.32 -9.46 -15.22
C VAL A 363 -19.68 -8.41 -16.12
N ILE A 364 -19.38 -8.78 -17.37
CA ILE A 364 -18.90 -7.85 -18.40
C ILE A 364 -19.87 -7.87 -19.58
N LYS A 365 -20.27 -6.68 -20.04
CA LYS A 365 -21.04 -6.47 -21.26
C LYS A 365 -20.25 -5.60 -22.21
N ILE A 366 -20.39 -5.85 -23.51
CA ILE A 366 -19.84 -5.00 -24.57
C ILE A 366 -21.00 -4.60 -25.47
N ASN A 367 -21.22 -3.30 -25.63
CA ASN A 367 -22.35 -2.73 -26.36
C ASN A 367 -23.70 -3.32 -25.89
N GLY A 368 -23.87 -3.43 -24.57
CA GLY A 368 -25.07 -3.97 -23.92
C GLY A 368 -25.21 -5.50 -23.93
N GLN A 369 -24.32 -6.23 -24.62
CA GLN A 369 -24.40 -7.70 -24.73
C GLN A 369 -23.46 -8.39 -23.74
N PRO A 370 -23.94 -9.35 -22.93
CA PRO A 370 -23.08 -10.18 -22.08
C PRO A 370 -21.94 -10.80 -22.87
N THR A 371 -20.72 -10.70 -22.34
CA THR A 371 -19.50 -11.16 -22.99
C THR A 371 -18.77 -12.15 -22.10
N THR A 372 -18.46 -13.32 -22.64
CA THR A 372 -17.58 -14.29 -21.98
C THR A 372 -16.12 -13.85 -22.12
N TYR A 373 -15.31 -14.12 -21.10
CA TYR A 373 -13.90 -13.77 -21.09
C TYR A 373 -13.08 -14.85 -20.41
N ALA A 374 -11.81 -14.97 -20.79
CA ALA A 374 -10.84 -15.77 -20.08
C ALA A 374 -10.08 -14.89 -19.08
N LEU A 375 -9.78 -15.44 -17.90
CA LEU A 375 -8.87 -14.82 -16.97
C LEU A 375 -7.41 -15.16 -17.34
N ARG A 376 -6.57 -14.13 -17.44
CA ARG A 376 -5.12 -14.29 -17.57
C ARG A 376 -4.45 -13.44 -16.49
N HIS A 377 -3.81 -14.11 -15.53
CA HIS A 377 -3.15 -13.47 -14.37
C HIS A 377 -4.05 -12.41 -13.69
N GLY A 378 -5.31 -12.78 -13.44
CA GLY A 378 -6.31 -11.91 -12.80
C GLY A 378 -6.90 -10.79 -13.67
N TYR A 379 -6.62 -10.75 -14.98
CA TYR A 379 -7.28 -9.85 -15.93
C TYR A 379 -8.31 -10.58 -16.78
N ALA A 380 -9.49 -9.97 -16.96
CA ALA A 380 -10.44 -10.35 -18.00
C ALA A 380 -9.92 -9.87 -19.36
N VAL A 381 -9.57 -10.83 -20.22
CA VAL A 381 -9.01 -10.52 -21.55
C VAL A 381 -10.14 -10.35 -22.56
N LEU A 382 -10.24 -9.16 -23.14
CA LEU A 382 -11.25 -8.80 -24.15
C LEU A 382 -10.59 -8.56 -25.52
N PRO A 383 -10.31 -9.63 -26.30
CA PRO A 383 -9.76 -9.49 -27.65
C PRO A 383 -10.86 -9.02 -28.60
N ARG A 384 -10.67 -7.87 -29.27
CA ARG A 384 -11.66 -7.34 -30.22
C ARG A 384 -11.02 -6.41 -31.26
N HIS A 385 -11.68 -6.33 -32.41
CA HIS A 385 -11.52 -5.25 -33.38
C HIS A 385 -12.34 -4.02 -32.93
N TRP A 386 -11.71 -3.12 -32.19
CA TRP A 386 -12.39 -2.00 -31.55
C TRP A 386 -12.72 -0.89 -32.54
N ARG A 387 -13.92 -0.31 -32.39
CA ARG A 387 -14.42 0.81 -33.18
C ARG A 387 -14.76 1.99 -32.27
N LYS A 388 -14.85 3.19 -32.87
CA LYS A 388 -15.23 4.39 -32.14
C LYS A 388 -16.61 4.22 -31.51
N GLY A 389 -16.69 4.50 -30.21
CA GLY A 389 -17.92 4.44 -29.44
C GLY A 389 -18.25 3.05 -28.89
N ASP A 390 -17.37 2.05 -29.02
CA ASP A 390 -17.55 0.78 -28.32
C ASP A 390 -17.56 1.03 -26.80
N VAL A 391 -18.54 0.45 -26.11
CA VAL A 391 -18.74 0.60 -24.66
C VAL A 391 -18.57 -0.75 -23.98
N ILE A 392 -17.77 -0.79 -22.92
CA ILE A 392 -17.66 -1.91 -22.00
C ILE A 392 -18.28 -1.51 -20.67
N GLU A 393 -19.14 -2.37 -20.13
CA GLU A 393 -19.72 -2.23 -18.81
C GLU A 393 -19.29 -3.42 -17.97
N MET A 394 -18.67 -3.17 -16.81
CA MET A 394 -18.22 -4.19 -15.87
C MET A 394 -18.91 -3.95 -14.53
N THR A 395 -19.43 -5.01 -13.91
CA THR A 395 -20.08 -4.96 -12.59
C THR A 395 -19.29 -5.80 -11.60
N LEU A 396 -18.77 -5.14 -10.56
CA LEU A 396 -18.06 -5.76 -9.45
C LEU A 396 -19.00 -5.93 -8.23
N PRO A 397 -19.00 -7.10 -7.55
CA PRO A 397 -19.80 -7.30 -6.35
C PRO A 397 -19.21 -6.55 -5.14
N MET A 398 -19.87 -5.49 -4.67
CA MET A 398 -19.40 -4.66 -3.55
C MET A 398 -20.17 -4.91 -2.25
N ASP A 399 -20.31 -6.18 -1.87
CA ASP A 399 -20.91 -6.55 -0.58
C ASP A 399 -19.97 -6.21 0.59
N VAL A 400 -20.55 -6.03 1.79
CA VAL A 400 -19.76 -5.93 3.02
C VAL A 400 -19.22 -7.31 3.38
N ARG A 401 -17.90 -7.42 3.44
CA ARG A 401 -17.19 -8.65 3.74
C ARG A 401 -16.52 -8.57 5.11
N ARG A 402 -16.54 -9.69 5.82
CA ARG A 402 -15.74 -9.89 7.04
C ARG A 402 -14.43 -10.56 6.68
N VAL A 403 -13.33 -9.98 7.10
CA VAL A 403 -11.99 -10.52 6.91
C VAL A 403 -11.50 -11.12 8.22
N VAL A 404 -10.91 -12.32 8.14
CA VAL A 404 -10.29 -13.04 9.25
C VAL A 404 -8.80 -13.21 8.94
N ALA A 405 -7.94 -12.98 9.92
CA ALA A 405 -6.51 -13.20 9.78
C ALA A 405 -6.15 -14.69 9.91
N ASN A 406 -5.01 -15.05 9.33
CA ASN A 406 -4.37 -16.34 9.55
C ASN A 406 -4.19 -16.60 11.05
N PRO A 407 -4.45 -17.82 11.57
CA PRO A 407 -4.32 -18.12 13.01
C PRO A 407 -2.93 -17.87 13.63
N HIS A 408 -1.88 -17.73 12.80
CA HIS A 408 -0.55 -17.35 13.28
C HIS A 408 -0.45 -15.86 13.66
N VAL A 409 -1.36 -15.01 13.18
CA VAL A 409 -1.46 -13.59 13.57
C VAL A 409 -2.16 -13.50 14.92
N LYS A 410 -1.37 -13.59 15.99
CA LYS A 410 -1.87 -13.72 17.37
C LYS A 410 -2.77 -12.56 17.79
N ASP A 411 -2.44 -11.34 17.36
CA ASP A 411 -3.19 -10.13 17.71
C ASP A 411 -4.62 -10.12 17.16
N ASP A 412 -4.91 -10.88 16.11
CA ASP A 412 -6.21 -10.88 15.42
C ASP A 412 -7.04 -12.15 15.67
N LEU A 413 -6.57 -13.02 16.58
CA LEU A 413 -7.31 -14.21 16.97
C LEU A 413 -8.69 -13.87 17.53
N GLY A 414 -9.71 -14.50 16.97
CA GLY A 414 -11.12 -14.27 17.36
C GLY A 414 -11.65 -12.89 16.96
N LYS A 415 -10.95 -12.14 16.11
CA LYS A 415 -11.39 -10.85 15.58
C LYS A 415 -11.78 -10.93 14.11
N VAL A 416 -12.57 -9.96 13.68
CA VAL A 416 -12.94 -9.73 12.29
C VAL A 416 -12.71 -8.27 11.94
N ALA A 417 -12.26 -8.00 10.71
CA ALA A 417 -12.26 -6.67 10.13
C ALA A 417 -13.36 -6.55 9.07
N LEU A 418 -13.75 -5.32 8.74
CA LEU A 418 -14.79 -5.03 7.76
C LEU A 418 -14.16 -4.46 6.49
N GLN A 419 -14.56 -4.99 5.33
CA GLN A 419 -14.11 -4.54 4.01
C GLN A 419 -15.32 -4.41 3.08
N ARG A 420 -15.34 -3.38 2.23
CA ARG A 420 -16.27 -3.28 1.09
C ARG A 420 -15.49 -2.80 -0.13
N GLY A 421 -15.50 -3.59 -1.20
CA GLY A 421 -14.63 -3.36 -2.35
C GLY A 421 -13.15 -3.27 -1.92
N PRO A 422 -12.40 -2.24 -2.35
CA PRO A 422 -10.99 -2.05 -1.96
C PRO A 422 -10.81 -1.41 -0.58
N VAL A 423 -11.89 -0.92 0.04
CA VAL A 423 -11.83 -0.09 1.25
C VAL A 423 -12.00 -0.92 2.51
N ILE A 424 -11.05 -0.78 3.44
CA ILE A 424 -11.09 -1.30 4.81
C ILE A 424 -11.78 -0.28 5.70
N TYR A 425 -12.56 -0.75 6.66
CA TYR A 425 -13.35 0.09 7.56
C TYR A 425 -12.87 0.01 9.01
N CYS A 426 -13.09 1.08 9.76
CA CYS A 426 -12.85 1.16 11.19
C CYS A 426 -14.05 1.79 11.91
N ALA A 427 -14.19 1.50 13.20
CA ALA A 427 -15.06 2.27 14.08
C ALA A 427 -14.25 3.38 14.74
N GLU A 428 -14.79 4.60 14.78
CA GLU A 428 -14.19 5.75 15.45
C GLU A 428 -15.13 6.27 16.55
N TRP A 429 -14.56 6.84 17.62
CA TRP A 429 -15.30 7.32 18.79
C TRP A 429 -16.48 8.28 18.49
N PRO A 430 -16.44 9.20 17.49
CA PRO A 430 -17.54 10.16 17.28
C PRO A 430 -18.86 9.47 16.92
N ASP A 431 -18.78 8.35 16.20
CA ASP A 431 -19.96 7.65 15.67
C ASP A 431 -20.41 6.50 16.58
N ASN A 432 -19.69 6.25 17.68
CA ASN A 432 -19.85 5.06 18.52
C ASN A 432 -19.88 5.41 20.02
N GLN A 433 -20.61 6.47 20.37
CA GLN A 433 -20.85 6.90 21.76
C GLN A 433 -19.56 7.11 22.57
N GLY A 434 -18.49 7.58 21.91
CA GLY A 434 -17.20 7.83 22.53
C GLY A 434 -16.32 6.59 22.77
N ARG A 435 -16.82 5.38 22.45
CA ARG A 435 -16.13 4.11 22.70
C ARG A 435 -16.15 3.21 21.47
N ALA A 436 -15.05 3.15 20.74
CA ALA A 436 -14.92 2.29 19.56
C ALA A 436 -14.39 0.89 19.90
N THR A 437 -13.58 0.75 20.95
CA THR A 437 -12.86 -0.50 21.24
C THR A 437 -13.67 -1.54 22.00
N ASN A 438 -14.91 -1.21 22.39
CA ASN A 438 -15.80 -2.07 23.17
C ASN A 438 -16.89 -2.76 22.33
N LEU A 439 -16.85 -2.57 21.01
CA LEU A 439 -17.81 -3.13 20.07
C LEU A 439 -17.46 -4.57 19.73
N ILE A 440 -18.46 -5.45 19.67
CA ILE A 440 -18.32 -6.87 19.32
C ILE A 440 -19.03 -7.09 18.00
N VAL A 441 -18.39 -7.71 17.00
CA VAL A 441 -19.02 -8.00 15.70
C VAL A 441 -19.25 -9.50 15.56
N PRO A 442 -20.41 -10.02 16.00
CA PRO A 442 -20.70 -11.44 15.89
C PRO A 442 -20.87 -11.86 14.42
N PRO A 443 -20.69 -13.16 14.10
CA PRO A 443 -20.91 -13.68 12.74
C PRO A 443 -22.32 -13.42 12.20
N THR A 444 -23.31 -13.30 13.09
CA THR A 444 -24.71 -13.05 12.78
C THR A 444 -25.06 -11.58 12.54
N ALA A 445 -24.15 -10.64 12.79
CA ALA A 445 -24.40 -9.24 12.48
C ALA A 445 -24.67 -9.08 10.97
N SER A 446 -25.51 -8.13 10.58
CA SER A 446 -25.72 -7.79 9.19
C SER A 446 -25.48 -6.30 9.02
N PHE A 447 -24.71 -5.95 7.99
CA PHE A 447 -24.31 -4.57 7.75
C PHE A 447 -25.08 -4.01 6.57
N THR A 448 -25.54 -2.77 6.72
CA THR A 448 -26.03 -1.94 5.62
C THR A 448 -24.97 -0.93 5.23
N ALA A 449 -24.71 -0.79 3.94
CA ALA A 449 -23.85 0.26 3.38
C ALA A 449 -24.73 1.41 2.89
N ALA A 450 -24.34 2.65 3.21
CA ALA A 450 -24.99 3.84 2.67
C ALA A 450 -23.97 4.98 2.45
N TYR A 451 -24.02 5.59 1.26
CA TYR A 451 -23.23 6.77 0.93
C TYR A 451 -23.72 8.02 1.68
N GLN A 452 -22.79 8.72 2.31
CA GLN A 452 -23.02 9.94 3.09
C GLN A 452 -22.23 11.10 2.46
N PRO A 453 -22.85 11.91 1.59
CA PRO A 453 -22.15 12.95 0.83
C PRO A 453 -21.56 14.07 1.71
N ASP A 454 -22.22 14.37 2.83
CA ASP A 454 -21.84 15.49 3.72
C ASP A 454 -20.89 15.08 4.85
N LEU A 455 -20.54 13.79 4.94
CA LEU A 455 -19.62 13.26 5.95
C LEU A 455 -18.25 13.03 5.33
N LEU A 456 -17.20 13.63 5.91
CA LEU A 456 -15.80 13.32 5.59
C LEU A 456 -15.49 13.39 4.08
N ASN A 457 -15.94 14.45 3.41
CA ASN A 457 -15.83 14.67 1.96
C ASN A 457 -16.53 13.61 1.09
N GLY A 458 -17.54 12.93 1.63
CA GLY A 458 -18.36 11.96 0.90
C GLY A 458 -17.83 10.54 1.02
N VAL A 459 -18.39 9.76 1.95
CA VAL A 459 -17.96 8.39 2.23
C VAL A 459 -19.13 7.40 2.27
N GLU A 460 -18.87 6.16 1.88
CA GLU A 460 -19.77 5.05 2.23
C GLU A 460 -19.58 4.68 3.70
N VAL A 461 -20.67 4.53 4.45
CA VAL A 461 -20.67 4.16 5.87
C VAL A 461 -21.32 2.79 6.04
N LEU A 462 -20.78 1.97 6.94
CA LEU A 462 -21.37 0.67 7.30
C LEU A 462 -22.03 0.76 8.67
N THR A 463 -23.27 0.31 8.78
CA THR A 463 -24.00 0.30 10.05
C THR A 463 -24.56 -1.08 10.38
N ALA A 464 -24.52 -1.45 11.66
CA ALA A 464 -25.15 -2.66 12.18
C ALA A 464 -25.50 -2.49 13.66
N THR A 465 -26.57 -3.14 14.13
CA THR A 465 -26.81 -3.28 15.58
C THR A 465 -25.97 -4.44 16.10
N VAL A 466 -25.08 -4.16 17.05
CA VAL A 466 -24.13 -5.13 17.58
C VAL A 466 -24.06 -5.06 19.11
N PRO A 467 -23.56 -6.11 19.80
CA PRO A 467 -23.29 -6.02 21.22
C PRO A 467 -22.11 -5.07 21.49
N ALA A 468 -22.26 -4.20 22.49
CA ALA A 468 -21.19 -3.36 23.03
C ALA A 468 -21.02 -3.63 24.52
N VAL A 469 -19.76 -3.72 24.96
CA VAL A 469 -19.42 -3.88 26.38
C VAL A 469 -19.53 -2.53 27.09
N ARG A 470 -20.39 -2.47 28.12
CA ARG A 470 -20.53 -1.33 29.02
C ARG A 470 -20.05 -1.68 30.41
N VAL A 471 -19.23 -0.80 30.95
CA VAL A 471 -18.76 -0.83 32.34
C VAL A 471 -19.56 0.23 33.10
N ASP A 472 -20.23 -0.19 34.17
CA ASP A 472 -20.80 0.70 35.17
C ASP A 472 -19.77 0.86 36.29
N GLU A 473 -19.03 1.97 36.26
CA GLU A 473 -17.96 2.25 37.23
C GLU A 473 -18.51 2.44 38.65
N ALA A 474 -19.74 2.98 38.80
CA ALA A 474 -20.33 3.23 40.10
C ALA A 474 -20.83 1.93 40.76
N ALA A 475 -21.41 1.03 39.96
CA ALA A 475 -21.86 -0.28 40.43
C ALA A 475 -20.75 -1.35 40.42
N GLY A 476 -19.62 -1.09 39.75
CA GLY A 476 -18.56 -2.07 39.56
C GLY A 476 -18.98 -3.27 38.71
N THR A 477 -19.89 -3.08 37.74
CA THR A 477 -20.44 -4.16 36.91
C THR A 477 -20.10 -4.00 35.43
N ILE A 478 -20.18 -5.10 34.69
CA ILE A 478 -19.98 -5.17 33.24
C ILE A 478 -21.17 -5.89 32.61
N GLN A 479 -21.67 -5.33 31.51
CA GLN A 479 -22.75 -5.95 30.73
C GLN A 479 -22.56 -5.72 29.24
N THR A 480 -23.19 -6.57 28.43
CA THR A 480 -23.30 -6.34 26.98
C THR A 480 -24.66 -5.75 26.66
N VAL A 481 -24.70 -4.66 25.89
CA VAL A 481 -25.95 -4.04 25.44
C VAL A 481 -25.97 -3.91 23.93
N PRO A 482 -27.14 -4.01 23.27
CA PRO A 482 -27.26 -3.66 21.86
C PRO A 482 -26.90 -2.18 21.62
N GLN A 483 -26.06 -1.92 20.63
CA GLN A 483 -25.67 -0.58 20.21
C GLN A 483 -25.57 -0.54 18.68
N GLN A 484 -25.96 0.59 18.08
CA GLN A 484 -25.65 0.87 16.68
C GLN A 484 -24.15 1.09 16.54
N LEU A 485 -23.46 0.21 15.83
CA LEU A 485 -22.11 0.43 15.32
C LEU A 485 -22.21 1.20 14.01
N THR A 486 -21.35 2.21 13.88
CA THR A 486 -21.13 2.97 12.65
C THR A 486 -19.64 2.90 12.30
N ALA A 487 -19.32 2.33 11.15
CA ALA A 487 -17.95 2.19 10.67
C ALA A 487 -17.73 3.05 9.42
N ILE A 488 -16.60 3.75 9.39
CA ILE A 488 -16.17 4.64 8.31
C ILE A 488 -14.96 4.04 7.59
N PRO A 489 -14.63 4.48 6.37
CA PRO A 489 -13.39 4.10 5.71
C PRO A 489 -12.18 4.38 6.60
N TYR A 490 -11.24 3.43 6.67
CA TYR A 490 -10.05 3.53 7.51
C TYR A 490 -9.31 4.84 7.26
N TYR A 491 -9.11 5.23 6.00
CA TYR A 491 -8.38 6.47 5.68
C TYR A 491 -8.99 7.74 6.27
N ALA A 492 -10.31 7.74 6.52
CA ALA A 492 -11.05 8.93 6.92
C ALA A 492 -10.99 9.19 8.44
N TRP A 493 -10.42 8.27 9.24
CA TRP A 493 -10.22 8.47 10.68
C TRP A 493 -9.32 9.67 11.00
N ALA A 494 -9.36 10.13 12.24
CA ALA A 494 -8.57 11.24 12.79
C ALA A 494 -8.78 12.60 12.09
N ASN A 495 -9.90 12.79 11.41
CA ASN A 495 -10.32 14.09 10.85
C ASN A 495 -11.29 14.86 11.78
N ARG A 496 -11.68 14.26 12.91
CA ARG A 496 -12.74 14.78 13.80
C ARG A 496 -12.32 14.86 15.28
N GLY A 497 -11.02 14.98 15.52
CA GLY A 497 -10.43 15.05 16.87
C GLY A 497 -9.89 13.72 17.38
N LYS A 498 -9.16 13.78 18.50
CA LYS A 498 -8.48 12.63 19.13
C LYS A 498 -9.47 11.75 19.88
N GLY A 499 -9.37 10.44 19.69
CA GLY A 499 -10.08 9.44 20.50
C GLY A 499 -9.92 8.02 19.97
N GLU A 500 -10.74 7.10 20.48
CA GLU A 500 -10.63 5.67 20.15
C GLU A 500 -10.91 5.39 18.67
N MET A 501 -10.18 4.40 18.14
CA MET A 501 -10.37 3.84 16.81
C MET A 501 -10.01 2.36 16.83
N THR A 502 -10.73 1.50 16.10
CA THR A 502 -10.32 0.09 15.93
C THR A 502 -10.72 -0.42 14.54
N VAL A 503 -9.80 -1.17 13.91
CA VAL A 503 -10.05 -1.89 12.63
C VAL A 503 -10.54 -3.32 12.89
N TRP A 504 -9.94 -4.00 13.87
CA TRP A 504 -10.26 -5.39 14.22
C TRP A 504 -11.21 -5.44 15.41
N PHE A 505 -12.36 -6.08 15.21
CA PHE A 505 -13.43 -6.22 16.19
C PHE A 505 -13.45 -7.63 16.76
N PRO A 506 -13.53 -7.83 18.08
CA PRO A 506 -13.77 -9.16 18.64
C PRO A 506 -15.11 -9.73 18.13
N ALA A 507 -15.13 -11.00 17.77
CA ALA A 507 -16.35 -11.66 17.30
C ALA A 507 -17.27 -12.13 18.45
N LYS A 508 -16.69 -12.32 19.64
CA LYS A 508 -17.38 -12.73 20.87
C LYS A 508 -16.52 -12.37 22.09
N VAL A 509 -17.16 -12.27 23.25
CA VAL A 509 -16.45 -12.20 24.53
C VAL A 509 -16.03 -13.61 24.93
N VAL A 510 -14.76 -13.80 25.26
CA VAL A 510 -14.22 -15.09 25.74
C VAL A 510 -13.59 -14.98 27.13
N ASP A 511 -13.15 -13.78 27.51
CA ASP A 511 -12.47 -13.49 28.76
C ASP A 511 -12.61 -12.00 29.10
N VAL A 512 -12.40 -11.63 30.36
CA VAL A 512 -12.38 -10.24 30.85
C VAL A 512 -11.15 -10.04 31.72
N ASP A 513 -10.24 -9.18 31.27
CA ASP A 513 -9.09 -8.75 32.05
C ASP A 513 -9.41 -7.47 32.85
N LEU A 514 -9.24 -7.54 34.17
CA LEU A 514 -9.54 -6.43 35.09
C LEU A 514 -8.30 -5.55 35.28
N VAL A 515 -8.29 -4.38 34.65
CA VAL A 515 -7.20 -3.42 34.81
C VAL A 515 -7.48 -2.49 35.99
N THR A 516 -6.60 -2.49 36.99
CA THR A 516 -6.57 -1.45 38.02
C THR A 516 -5.72 -0.28 37.51
N ARG A 517 -6.28 0.93 37.53
CA ARG A 517 -5.59 2.13 37.05
C ARG A 517 -5.47 3.15 38.16
N PRO A 518 -4.32 3.83 38.29
CA PRO A 518 -4.30 5.11 38.97
C PRO A 518 -5.21 6.07 38.19
N VAL A 519 -6.13 6.74 38.89
CA VAL A 519 -6.92 7.83 38.31
C VAL A 519 -5.92 8.90 37.85
N VAL A 520 -5.74 9.06 36.54
CA VAL A 520 -5.08 10.27 36.02
C VAL A 520 -6.07 11.39 36.29
N GLN A 521 -5.81 12.19 37.33
CA GLN A 521 -6.59 13.39 37.61
C GLN A 521 -6.62 14.22 36.34
N ARG A 522 -7.83 14.47 35.81
CA ARG A 522 -8.02 15.53 34.82
C ARG A 522 -7.61 16.82 35.51
N GLU A 523 -6.42 17.34 35.22
CA GLU A 523 -6.11 18.73 35.54
C GLU A 523 -7.10 19.60 34.78
N GLU A 524 -8.09 20.11 35.51
CA GLU A 524 -8.89 21.24 35.08
C GLU A 524 -7.94 22.42 34.87
N LYS A 525 -7.65 22.73 33.59
CA LYS A 525 -6.96 23.95 33.23
C LYS A 525 -7.82 25.14 33.68
N LYS A 526 -7.34 25.85 34.71
CA LYS A 526 -7.71 27.24 34.98
C LYS A 526 -7.14 28.17 33.92
#